data_AF-A0A8K0PZD2-F1
#
_entry.id   AF-A0A8K0PZD2-F1
#
_cell.length_a   1.000
_cell.length_b   1.000
_cell.length_c   1.000
_cell.angle_alpha   90.00
_cell.angle_beta   90.00
_cell.angle_gamma   90.00
#
_symmetry.space_group_name_H-M   'P 1'
#
loop_
_entity.id
_entity.type
_entity.pdbx_description
1 polymer ?
#
loop_
_entity_poly.entity_id
_entity_poly.type
_entity_poly.pdbx_seq_one_letter_code
_entity_poly.pdbx_strand_id
1 'polypeptide(L)'
;MTISEVLDTGNKSVALYVPIGPHFSALSQVLHNYIYRRWFQPYQSEIECHRFLCKVITPPDLPYDSSPSTTTISSVVALNSVICVEVQARHQAYDELVASGQEIEGWLPEKLNDHRLHVLQRLFQALLVIVCADSYRSENSKTVGRLPVLLVRTGIEERLRAPITFESIVDKVDVGVDPGSTVRTTLETAVDFVMSLEAREAAAFGLRPDPIAAWESMSKDITRWWKEYLGDEPVVGPSSKFVDYSMCSEWGGFGEEYESRMMALDESRVLRREAKRLSGDLVSIPPDSF
;
A
#
# COMPACT_ATOMS: atom_id res chain seq x y z
N MET A 1 13.94 -0.83 -12.20
CA MET A 1 13.49 -0.55 -10.84
C MET A 1 14.65 0.00 -10.01
N THR A 2 14.46 1.10 -9.30
CA THR A 2 15.43 1.71 -8.35
C THR A 2 15.33 1.03 -6.98
N ILE A 3 16.33 1.22 -6.10
CA ILE A 3 16.26 0.74 -4.70
C ILE A 3 14.99 1.28 -4.01
N SER A 4 14.70 2.57 -4.17
CA SER A 4 13.50 3.20 -3.58
C SER A 4 12.21 2.50 -4.04
N GLU A 5 12.10 2.17 -5.32
CA GLU A 5 10.93 1.46 -5.87
C GLU A 5 10.81 0.02 -5.33
N VAL A 6 11.93 -0.67 -5.12
CA VAL A 6 11.96 -2.01 -4.50
C VAL A 6 11.45 -1.92 -3.06
N LEU A 7 12.02 -1.01 -2.26
CA LEU A 7 11.66 -0.82 -0.86
C LEU A 7 10.21 -0.37 -0.69
N ASP A 8 9.72 0.50 -1.58
CA ASP A 8 8.34 0.98 -1.56
C ASP A 8 7.31 -0.11 -1.96
N THR A 9 7.75 -1.13 -2.71
CA THR A 9 6.96 -2.34 -2.99
C THR A 9 6.86 -3.26 -1.77
N GLY A 10 7.87 -3.23 -0.90
CA GLY A 10 7.88 -3.95 0.37
C GLY A 10 6.75 -3.52 1.31
N ASN A 11 6.33 -4.45 2.17
CA ASN A 11 5.38 -4.23 3.26
C ASN A 11 3.99 -3.75 2.83
N LYS A 12 3.62 -4.05 1.57
CA LYS A 12 2.29 -3.82 1.02
C LYS A 12 1.56 -5.14 0.84
N SER A 13 0.27 -5.18 1.20
CA SER A 13 -0.54 -6.39 1.07
C SER A 13 -0.99 -6.64 -0.36
N VAL A 14 -1.25 -5.61 -1.16
CA VAL A 14 -1.69 -5.76 -2.56
C VAL A 14 -1.12 -4.69 -3.49
N ALA A 15 -1.05 -4.98 -4.78
CA ALA A 15 -0.86 -3.97 -5.81
C ALA A 15 -2.22 -3.35 -6.22
N LEU A 16 -2.30 -2.02 -6.20
CA LEU A 16 -3.44 -1.23 -6.66
C LEU A 16 -3.09 -0.58 -8.00
N TYR A 17 -3.59 -1.15 -9.09
CA TYR A 17 -3.39 -0.66 -10.43
C TYR A 17 -4.36 0.46 -10.76
N VAL A 18 -3.83 1.64 -11.05
CA VAL A 18 -4.62 2.85 -11.36
C VAL A 18 -4.26 3.32 -12.78
N PRO A 19 -5.22 3.32 -13.73
CA PRO A 19 -4.99 3.86 -15.07
C PRO A 19 -4.61 5.35 -15.05
N ILE A 20 -3.70 5.77 -15.94
CA ILE A 20 -3.44 7.19 -16.16
C ILE A 20 -4.60 7.77 -16.96
N GLY A 21 -5.17 8.87 -16.50
CA GLY A 21 -6.20 9.58 -17.22
C GLY A 21 -6.52 10.93 -16.63
N PRO A 22 -7.59 11.59 -17.11
CA PRO A 22 -7.89 12.99 -16.80
C PRO A 22 -7.99 13.27 -15.29
N HIS A 23 -8.46 12.30 -14.53
CA HIS A 23 -8.70 12.43 -13.09
C HIS A 23 -7.58 11.86 -12.22
N PHE A 24 -6.47 11.38 -12.80
CA PHE A 24 -5.46 10.57 -12.09
C PHE A 24 -4.93 11.23 -10.81
N SER A 25 -4.56 12.51 -10.86
CA SER A 25 -4.01 13.21 -9.68
C SER A 25 -5.02 13.26 -8.53
N ALA A 26 -6.28 13.60 -8.82
CA ALA A 26 -7.36 13.64 -7.83
C ALA A 26 -7.70 12.24 -7.32
N LEU A 27 -7.85 11.28 -8.23
CA LEU A 27 -8.18 9.91 -7.91
C LEU A 27 -7.10 9.26 -7.01
N SER A 28 -5.82 9.44 -7.34
CA SER A 28 -4.72 8.88 -6.54
C SER A 28 -4.73 9.39 -5.10
N GLN A 29 -4.91 10.70 -4.90
CA GLN A 29 -5.01 11.28 -3.55
C GLN A 29 -6.22 10.76 -2.79
N VAL A 30 -7.38 10.71 -3.46
CA VAL A 30 -8.64 10.26 -2.86
C VAL A 30 -8.59 8.78 -2.49
N LEU A 31 -8.03 7.93 -3.36
CA LEU A 31 -7.83 6.50 -3.09
C LEU A 31 -6.89 6.29 -1.90
N HIS A 32 -5.76 6.99 -1.87
CA HIS A 32 -4.81 6.91 -0.75
C HIS A 32 -5.50 7.24 0.56
N ASN A 33 -6.18 8.39 0.63
CA ASN A 33 -6.88 8.85 1.83
C ASN A 33 -7.99 7.88 2.26
N TYR A 34 -8.77 7.36 1.30
CA TYR A 34 -9.85 6.41 1.58
C TYR A 34 -9.31 5.13 2.19
N ILE A 35 -8.30 4.53 1.55
CA ILE A 35 -7.70 3.26 1.99
C ILE A 35 -7.00 3.45 3.34
N TYR A 36 -6.25 4.55 3.50
CA TYR A 36 -5.57 4.88 4.75
C TYR A 36 -6.51 4.96 5.93
N ARG A 37 -7.60 5.74 5.86
CA ARG A 37 -8.55 5.88 6.98
C ARG A 37 -9.26 4.59 7.36
N ARG A 38 -9.38 3.66 6.42
CA ARG A 38 -10.02 2.36 6.67
C ARG A 38 -9.04 1.36 7.28
N TRP A 39 -7.80 1.35 6.77
CA TRP A 39 -6.74 0.46 7.21
C TRP A 39 -6.08 0.89 8.53
N PHE A 40 -5.84 2.18 8.70
CA PHE A 40 -5.19 2.73 9.88
C PHE A 40 -6.15 2.74 11.05
N GLN A 41 -5.79 1.99 12.07
CA GLN A 41 -6.45 1.97 13.37
C GLN A 41 -5.47 2.61 14.36
N PRO A 42 -5.80 3.80 14.90
CA PRO A 42 -4.93 4.51 15.83
C PRO A 42 -4.43 3.59 16.93
N TYR A 43 -3.11 3.58 17.11
CA TYR A 43 -2.43 2.75 18.11
C TYR A 43 -2.67 1.23 17.99
N GLN A 44 -3.16 0.71 16.86
CA GLN A 44 -3.28 -0.74 16.59
C GLN A 44 -2.57 -1.13 15.30
N SER A 45 -2.54 -0.24 14.31
CA SER A 45 -1.82 -0.46 13.07
C SER A 45 -0.35 -0.19 13.25
N GLU A 46 0.48 -1.18 12.94
CA GLU A 46 1.94 -1.00 12.78
C GLU A 46 2.18 -0.32 11.41
N ILE A 47 2.86 0.82 11.43
CA ILE A 47 3.13 1.67 10.24
C ILE A 47 4.63 1.74 9.91
N GLU A 48 5.46 1.12 10.75
CA GLU A 48 6.91 1.04 10.67
C GLU A 48 7.33 0.38 9.34
N CYS A 49 8.53 0.72 8.87
CA CYS A 49 9.09 0.22 7.61
C CYS A 49 8.14 0.41 6.41
N HIS A 50 7.43 1.55 6.37
CA HIS A 50 6.50 1.91 5.30
C HIS A 50 5.36 0.91 5.10
N ARG A 51 4.91 0.24 6.16
CA ARG A 51 3.77 -0.68 6.07
C ARG A 51 2.51 0.08 5.71
N PHE A 52 1.79 -0.43 4.72
CA PHE A 52 0.52 0.10 4.26
C PHE A 52 -0.23 -0.98 3.47
N LEU A 53 -1.55 -0.86 3.33
CA LEU A 53 -2.35 -1.91 2.68
C LEU A 53 -1.93 -2.17 1.22
N CYS A 54 -1.62 -1.13 0.46
CA CYS A 54 -1.38 -1.27 -0.98
C CYS A 54 -0.22 -0.43 -1.53
N LYS A 55 0.38 -0.90 -2.63
CA LYS A 55 1.23 -0.10 -3.51
C LYS A 55 0.41 0.39 -4.71
N VAL A 56 0.35 1.69 -4.93
CA VAL A 56 -0.21 2.22 -6.19
C VAL A 56 0.81 1.98 -7.32
N ILE A 57 0.34 1.35 -8.39
CA ILE A 57 1.11 1.09 -9.61
C ILE A 57 0.33 1.67 -10.78
N THR A 58 1.04 2.40 -11.63
CA THR A 58 0.43 3.17 -12.72
C THR A 58 1.14 2.83 -14.03
N PRO A 59 0.78 1.72 -14.69
CA PRO A 59 1.40 1.34 -15.95
C PRO A 59 1.01 2.35 -17.05
N PRO A 60 1.95 2.83 -17.88
CA PRO A 60 1.65 3.77 -18.96
C PRO A 60 0.59 3.25 -19.94
N ASP A 61 0.61 1.95 -20.21
CA ASP A 61 -0.26 1.30 -21.21
C ASP A 61 -1.57 0.75 -20.61
N LEU A 62 -1.86 1.02 -19.33
CA LEU A 62 -3.10 0.56 -18.71
C LEU A 62 -4.28 1.40 -19.24
N PRO A 63 -5.26 0.81 -19.96
CA PRO A 63 -6.36 1.56 -20.54
C PRO A 63 -7.22 2.25 -19.47
N TYR A 64 -7.65 3.47 -19.78
CA TYR A 64 -8.59 4.24 -18.96
C TYR A 64 -10.03 3.77 -19.20
N ASP A 65 -10.33 2.54 -18.77
CA ASP A 65 -11.62 1.89 -19.03
C ASP A 65 -12.40 1.63 -17.73
N SER A 66 -13.72 1.66 -17.81
CA SER A 66 -14.61 1.29 -16.71
C SER A 66 -14.75 -0.23 -16.53
N SER A 67 -14.31 -1.01 -17.51
CA SER A 67 -14.34 -2.48 -17.51
C SER A 67 -13.12 -3.02 -18.28
N PRO A 68 -11.95 -3.16 -17.62
CA PRO A 68 -10.76 -3.71 -18.26
C PRO A 68 -11.02 -5.05 -18.94
N SER A 69 -10.51 -5.23 -20.17
CA SER A 69 -10.66 -6.48 -20.92
C SER A 69 -9.89 -7.64 -20.28
N THR A 70 -10.24 -8.89 -20.60
CA THR A 70 -9.48 -10.08 -20.16
C THR A 70 -8.01 -10.00 -20.57
N THR A 71 -7.71 -9.45 -21.75
CA THR A 71 -6.34 -9.23 -22.21
C THR A 71 -5.61 -8.23 -21.33
N THR A 72 -6.25 -7.11 -21.00
CA THR A 72 -5.71 -6.09 -20.07
C THR A 72 -5.42 -6.69 -18.70
N ILE A 73 -6.36 -7.46 -18.15
CA ILE A 73 -6.19 -8.14 -16.85
C ILE A 73 -4.99 -9.09 -16.90
N SER A 74 -4.86 -9.87 -17.97
CA SER A 74 -3.74 -10.81 -18.16
C SER A 74 -2.39 -10.08 -18.24
N SER A 75 -2.33 -8.95 -18.95
CA SER A 75 -1.14 -8.10 -19.01
C SER A 75 -0.76 -7.52 -17.65
N VAL A 76 -1.75 -7.11 -16.84
CA VAL A 76 -1.52 -6.61 -15.48
C VAL A 76 -0.98 -7.72 -14.57
N VAL A 77 -1.53 -8.94 -14.65
CA VAL A 77 -1.02 -10.10 -13.91
C VAL A 77 0.42 -10.42 -14.31
N ALA A 78 0.73 -10.44 -15.62
CA ALA A 78 2.08 -10.66 -16.11
C ALA A 78 3.05 -9.58 -15.63
N LEU A 79 2.65 -8.30 -15.68
CA LEU A 79 3.44 -7.18 -15.16
C LEU A 79 3.72 -7.33 -13.67
N ASN A 80 2.71 -7.68 -12.85
CA ASN A 80 2.91 -7.89 -11.42
C ASN A 80 3.91 -9.02 -11.15
N SER A 81 3.83 -10.11 -11.92
CA SER A 81 4.79 -11.21 -11.83
C SER A 81 6.22 -10.74 -12.09
N VAL A 82 6.44 -9.92 -13.12
CA VAL A 82 7.76 -9.35 -13.43
C VAL A 82 8.25 -8.45 -12.30
N ILE A 83 7.38 -7.59 -11.75
CA ILE A 83 7.71 -6.72 -10.60
C ILE A 83 8.14 -7.57 -9.40
N CYS A 84 7.39 -8.62 -9.07
CA CYS A 84 7.70 -9.49 -7.94
C CYS A 84 9.05 -10.22 -8.12
N VAL A 85 9.33 -10.70 -9.32
CA VAL A 85 10.62 -11.35 -9.66
C VAL A 85 11.77 -10.35 -9.54
N GLU A 86 11.62 -9.13 -10.07
CA GLU A 86 12.65 -8.09 -9.98
C GLU A 86 12.91 -7.70 -8.52
N VAL A 87 11.87 -7.49 -7.70
CA VAL A 87 12.00 -7.19 -6.27
C VAL A 87 12.77 -8.31 -5.56
N GLN A 88 12.44 -9.57 -5.80
CA GLN A 88 13.14 -10.70 -5.21
C GLN A 88 14.61 -10.80 -5.63
N ALA A 89 14.90 -10.61 -6.92
CA ALA A 89 16.26 -10.62 -7.45
C ALA A 89 17.10 -9.49 -6.84
N ARG A 90 16.53 -8.29 -6.67
CA ARG A 90 17.20 -7.16 -6.02
C ARG A 90 17.46 -7.42 -4.54
N HIS A 91 16.51 -8.02 -3.83
CA HIS A 91 16.73 -8.44 -2.45
C HIS A 91 17.90 -9.41 -2.31
N GLN A 92 17.98 -10.42 -3.18
CA GLN A 92 19.11 -11.36 -3.20
C GLN A 92 20.45 -10.66 -3.46
N ALA A 93 20.48 -9.74 -4.44
CA ALA A 93 21.68 -8.96 -4.73
C ALA A 93 22.10 -8.08 -3.52
N TYR A 94 21.14 -7.51 -2.79
CA TYR A 94 21.44 -6.74 -1.58
C TYR A 94 21.97 -7.63 -0.46
N ASP A 95 21.41 -8.83 -0.26
CA ASP A 95 21.92 -9.80 0.70
C ASP A 95 23.37 -10.20 0.39
N GLU A 96 23.72 -10.41 -0.88
CA GLU A 96 25.08 -10.73 -1.32
C GLU A 96 26.06 -9.57 -1.09
N LEU A 97 25.65 -8.34 -1.38
CA LEU A 97 26.46 -7.14 -1.16
C LEU A 97 26.71 -6.87 0.33
N VAL A 98 25.69 -7.06 1.17
CA VAL A 98 25.84 -6.97 2.64
C VAL A 98 26.77 -8.06 3.14
N ALA A 99 26.63 -9.30 2.65
CA ALA A 99 27.48 -10.42 3.04
C ALA A 99 28.95 -10.25 2.61
N SER A 100 29.20 -9.58 1.48
CA SER A 100 30.55 -9.30 0.98
C SER A 100 31.22 -8.09 1.65
N GLY A 101 30.47 -7.32 2.45
CA GLY A 101 30.96 -6.11 3.12
C GLY A 101 31.30 -4.96 2.16
N GLN A 102 30.75 -4.98 0.94
CA GLN A 102 30.96 -3.92 -0.03
C GLN A 102 30.06 -2.72 0.26
N GLU A 103 30.63 -1.52 0.31
CA GLU A 103 29.87 -0.28 0.37
C GLU A 103 29.25 0.03 -1.00
N ILE A 104 27.97 0.36 -1.03
CA ILE A 104 27.30 0.86 -2.23
C ILE A 104 27.44 2.38 -2.25
N GLU A 105 28.10 2.90 -3.27
CA GLU A 105 28.28 4.33 -3.49
C GLU A 105 26.90 5.06 -3.48
N GLY A 106 26.79 6.07 -2.61
CA GLY A 106 25.56 6.86 -2.44
C GLY A 106 24.57 6.35 -1.39
N TRP A 107 24.83 5.23 -0.70
CA TRP A 107 24.02 4.76 0.42
C TRP A 107 24.82 4.62 1.71
N LEU A 108 24.22 5.04 2.82
CA LEU A 108 24.74 4.76 4.17
C LEU A 108 24.56 3.25 4.44
N PRO A 109 25.58 2.54 4.95
CA PRO A 109 25.48 1.10 5.28
C PRO A 109 24.26 0.73 6.14
N GLU A 110 23.80 1.65 6.99
CA GLU A 110 22.60 1.52 7.82
C GLU A 110 21.33 1.29 6.98
N LYS A 111 21.14 2.08 5.92
CA LYS A 111 19.97 1.96 5.03
C LYS A 111 20.02 0.70 4.16
N LEU A 112 21.23 0.20 3.85
CA LEU A 112 21.39 -1.05 3.13
C LEU A 112 21.04 -2.24 4.02
N ASN A 113 21.39 -2.21 5.31
CA ASN A 113 21.03 -3.28 6.25
C ASN A 113 19.51 -3.41 6.46
N ASP A 114 18.76 -2.32 6.32
CA ASP A 114 17.31 -2.31 6.51
C ASP A 114 16.51 -2.99 5.39
N HIS A 115 17.11 -3.33 4.24
CA HIS A 115 16.37 -3.93 3.12
C HIS A 115 15.64 -5.23 3.50
N ARG A 116 16.14 -5.97 4.49
CA ARG A 116 15.52 -7.19 5.04
C ARG A 116 14.17 -6.94 5.71
N LEU A 117 13.93 -5.69 6.13
CA LEU A 117 12.66 -5.27 6.72
C LEU A 117 11.61 -4.89 5.68
N HIS A 118 11.98 -4.79 4.40
CA HIS A 118 11.05 -4.49 3.31
C HIS A 118 10.57 -5.78 2.65
N VAL A 119 9.69 -6.50 3.31
CA VAL A 119 9.28 -7.84 2.89
C VAL A 119 8.21 -7.76 1.78
N LEU A 120 8.48 -8.41 0.64
CA LEU A 120 7.46 -8.65 -0.39
C LEU A 120 6.40 -9.61 0.17
N GLN A 121 5.20 -9.09 0.45
CA GLN A 121 4.12 -9.89 1.03
C GLN A 121 3.62 -10.94 0.05
N ARG A 122 3.06 -12.03 0.59
CA ARG A 122 2.49 -13.11 -0.22
C ARG A 122 1.18 -12.68 -0.88
N LEU A 123 0.36 -11.91 -0.16
CA LEU A 123 -0.86 -11.33 -0.72
C LEU A 123 -0.56 -10.42 -1.93
N PHE A 124 0.58 -9.73 -1.93
CA PHE A 124 0.99 -8.85 -3.03
C PHE A 124 1.21 -9.62 -4.33
N GLN A 125 1.72 -10.84 -4.20
CA GLN A 125 1.93 -11.76 -5.32
C GLN A 125 0.63 -12.43 -5.76
N ALA A 126 -0.28 -12.69 -4.82
CA ALA A 126 -1.46 -13.53 -5.02
C ALA A 126 -2.71 -12.78 -5.51
N LEU A 127 -2.87 -11.51 -5.12
CA LEU A 127 -4.08 -10.73 -5.32
C LEU A 127 -3.77 -9.30 -5.76
N LEU A 128 -4.45 -8.85 -6.80
CA LEU A 128 -4.34 -7.50 -7.35
C LEU A 128 -5.69 -6.79 -7.29
N VAL A 129 -5.63 -5.46 -7.21
CA VAL A 129 -6.80 -4.58 -7.34
C VAL A 129 -6.60 -3.71 -8.57
N ILE A 130 -7.55 -3.69 -9.51
CA ILE A 130 -7.53 -2.81 -10.69
C ILE A 130 -8.67 -1.79 -10.57
N VAL A 131 -8.35 -0.51 -10.63
CA VAL A 131 -9.33 0.58 -10.50
C VAL A 131 -10.03 0.84 -11.83
N CYS A 132 -11.37 0.81 -11.83
CA CYS A 132 -12.19 1.22 -12.97
C CYS A 132 -12.32 2.76 -13.00
N ALA A 133 -11.21 3.44 -13.34
CA ALA A 133 -11.06 4.89 -13.17
C ALA A 133 -12.09 5.73 -13.94
N ASP A 134 -12.59 5.24 -15.09
CA ASP A 134 -13.65 5.90 -15.87
C ASP A 134 -14.99 6.02 -15.11
N SER A 135 -15.20 5.24 -14.05
CA SER A 135 -16.39 5.34 -13.18
C SER A 135 -16.24 6.41 -12.09
N TYR A 136 -15.07 7.01 -11.91
CA TYR A 136 -14.85 8.05 -10.91
C TYR A 136 -15.57 9.35 -11.29
N ARG A 137 -16.20 10.01 -10.31
CA ARG A 137 -17.00 11.22 -10.51
C ARG A 137 -16.50 12.40 -9.68
N SER A 138 -15.19 12.46 -9.44
CA SER A 138 -14.55 13.48 -8.59
C SER A 138 -15.09 13.49 -7.16
N GLU A 139 -15.49 12.31 -6.67
CA GLU A 139 -15.87 12.11 -5.28
C GLU A 139 -14.68 12.31 -4.34
N ASN A 140 -14.93 12.69 -3.09
CA ASN A 140 -13.87 12.77 -2.09
C ASN A 140 -13.65 11.42 -1.39
N SER A 141 -12.63 11.34 -0.53
CA SER A 141 -12.30 10.12 0.21
C SER A 141 -13.31 9.71 1.28
N LYS A 142 -14.41 10.43 1.48
CA LYS A 142 -15.52 9.98 2.34
C LYS A 142 -16.57 9.21 1.56
N THR A 143 -16.65 9.39 0.24
CA THR A 143 -17.73 8.84 -0.59
C THR A 143 -17.25 7.95 -1.73
N VAL A 144 -15.95 7.96 -2.05
CA VAL A 144 -15.35 7.15 -3.15
C VAL A 144 -15.47 5.62 -2.94
N GLY A 145 -15.90 5.15 -1.76
CA GLY A 145 -16.01 3.71 -1.46
C GLY A 145 -16.88 2.92 -2.44
N ARG A 146 -17.80 3.57 -3.16
CA ARG A 146 -18.65 2.96 -4.19
C ARG A 146 -17.97 2.80 -5.55
N LEU A 147 -16.76 3.35 -5.73
CA LEU A 147 -16.01 3.25 -6.98
C LEU A 147 -15.80 1.77 -7.33
N PRO A 148 -16.16 1.32 -8.54
CA PRO A 148 -15.94 -0.06 -8.93
C PRO A 148 -14.45 -0.37 -9.09
N VAL A 149 -14.07 -1.57 -8.71
CA VAL A 149 -12.73 -2.15 -8.86
C VAL A 149 -12.84 -3.61 -9.26
N LEU A 150 -11.77 -4.16 -9.85
CA LEU A 150 -11.60 -5.59 -10.07
C LEU A 150 -10.65 -6.16 -9.01
N LEU A 151 -11.04 -7.27 -8.39
CA LEU A 151 -10.16 -8.14 -7.62
C LEU A 151 -9.71 -9.29 -8.51
N VAL A 152 -8.40 -9.45 -8.69
CA VAL A 152 -7.80 -10.43 -9.61
C VAL A 152 -6.88 -11.37 -8.85
N ARG A 153 -7.18 -12.67 -8.87
CA ARG A 153 -6.29 -13.73 -8.39
C ARG A 153 -5.23 -14.00 -9.45
N THR A 154 -3.96 -13.96 -9.06
CA THR A 154 -2.84 -14.22 -9.99
C THR A 154 -2.57 -15.71 -10.21
N GLY A 155 -3.14 -16.57 -9.34
CA GLY A 155 -2.84 -18.00 -9.28
C GLY A 155 -1.62 -18.36 -8.42
N ILE A 156 -0.89 -17.37 -7.90
CA ILE A 156 0.23 -17.59 -6.99
C ILE A 156 -0.32 -17.74 -5.56
N GLU A 157 -0.55 -18.97 -5.13
CA GLU A 157 -1.07 -19.26 -3.77
C GLU A 157 -0.02 -19.91 -2.85
N GLU A 158 1.22 -20.04 -3.33
CA GLU A 158 2.29 -20.68 -2.56
C GLU A 158 2.59 -19.95 -1.26
N ARG A 159 2.51 -20.71 -0.16
CA ARG A 159 2.78 -20.25 1.21
C ARG A 159 1.83 -19.17 1.72
N LEU A 160 0.65 -19.02 1.10
CA LEU A 160 -0.50 -18.43 1.78
C LEU A 160 -0.99 -19.38 2.86
N ARG A 161 -1.67 -18.85 3.88
CA ARG A 161 -2.29 -19.69 4.91
C ARG A 161 -3.38 -20.60 4.32
N ALA A 162 -4.15 -20.08 3.38
CA ALA A 162 -5.19 -20.79 2.66
C ALA A 162 -5.41 -20.15 1.28
N PRO A 163 -5.99 -20.88 0.31
CA PRO A 163 -6.40 -20.32 -0.97
C PRO A 163 -7.23 -19.04 -0.83
N ILE A 164 -7.17 -18.18 -1.84
CA ILE A 164 -8.00 -16.97 -1.88
C ILE A 164 -9.30 -17.33 -2.58
N THR A 165 -10.42 -17.27 -1.88
CA THR A 165 -11.76 -17.47 -2.45
C THR A 165 -12.57 -16.18 -2.30
N PHE A 166 -13.49 -15.92 -3.25
CA PHE A 166 -14.39 -14.77 -3.19
C PHE A 166 -15.73 -15.11 -2.53
N GLU A 167 -15.85 -16.27 -1.89
CA GLU A 167 -17.09 -16.75 -1.25
C GLU A 167 -17.60 -15.78 -0.18
N SER A 168 -16.68 -15.17 0.59
CA SER A 168 -17.04 -14.22 1.65
C SER A 168 -17.58 -12.88 1.14
N ILE A 169 -17.52 -12.63 -0.17
CA ILE A 169 -18.00 -11.39 -0.81
C ILE A 169 -18.95 -11.68 -1.99
N VAL A 170 -19.44 -12.91 -2.13
CA VAL A 170 -20.23 -13.34 -3.30
C VAL A 170 -21.51 -12.52 -3.49
N ASP A 171 -22.10 -12.05 -2.40
CA ASP A 171 -23.29 -11.18 -2.35
C ASP A 171 -22.99 -9.72 -2.73
N LYS A 172 -21.70 -9.35 -2.82
CA LYS A 172 -21.20 -8.00 -3.09
C LYS A 172 -20.42 -7.90 -4.41
N VAL A 173 -20.54 -8.90 -5.26
CA VAL A 173 -19.85 -8.99 -6.56
C VAL A 173 -20.85 -8.79 -7.70
N ASP A 174 -20.46 -8.03 -8.71
CA ASP A 174 -21.23 -7.87 -9.94
C ASP A 174 -21.12 -9.13 -10.81
N VAL A 175 -22.26 -9.64 -11.30
CA VAL A 175 -22.35 -10.82 -12.17
C VAL A 175 -21.86 -10.45 -13.57
N GLY A 176 -20.55 -10.53 -13.83
CA GLY A 176 -20.03 -10.15 -15.16
C GLY A 176 -18.56 -10.38 -15.45
N VAL A 177 -17.79 -10.99 -14.55
CA VAL A 177 -16.36 -11.26 -14.75
C VAL A 177 -16.10 -12.74 -14.49
N ASP A 178 -15.05 -13.33 -15.10
CA ASP A 178 -14.66 -14.73 -14.93
C ASP A 178 -14.69 -15.15 -13.44
N PRO A 179 -15.74 -15.87 -12.99
CA PRO A 179 -16.00 -16.09 -11.57
C PRO A 179 -14.92 -16.96 -10.92
N GLY A 180 -14.07 -17.60 -11.73
CA GLY A 180 -12.83 -18.19 -11.27
C GLY A 180 -11.85 -17.10 -10.83
N SER A 181 -11.15 -16.48 -11.76
CA SER A 181 -9.97 -15.68 -11.41
C SER A 181 -10.26 -14.25 -10.95
N THR A 182 -11.37 -13.64 -11.38
CA THR A 182 -11.56 -12.19 -11.25
C THR A 182 -13.00 -11.83 -10.92
N VAL A 183 -13.19 -10.93 -9.97
CA VAL A 183 -14.52 -10.40 -9.62
C VAL A 183 -14.54 -8.88 -9.64
N ARG A 184 -15.67 -8.29 -10.03
CA ARG A 184 -15.92 -6.85 -9.94
C ARG A 184 -16.70 -6.57 -8.66
N THR A 185 -16.26 -5.56 -7.91
CA THR A 185 -16.87 -5.17 -6.64
C THR A 185 -16.61 -3.68 -6.38
N THR A 186 -17.03 -3.17 -5.22
CA THR A 186 -16.73 -1.79 -4.79
C THR A 186 -15.36 -1.68 -4.13
N LEU A 187 -14.74 -0.51 -4.20
CA LEU A 187 -13.50 -0.21 -3.48
C LEU A 187 -13.62 -0.52 -1.99
N GLU A 188 -14.77 -0.19 -1.40
CA GLU A 188 -15.10 -0.53 -0.01
C GLU A 188 -14.96 -2.03 0.27
N THR A 189 -15.67 -2.85 -0.50
CA THR A 189 -15.66 -4.31 -0.33
C THR A 189 -14.27 -4.88 -0.59
N ALA A 190 -13.54 -4.36 -1.58
CA ALA A 190 -12.19 -4.79 -1.89
C ALA A 190 -11.22 -4.50 -0.74
N VAL A 191 -11.26 -3.30 -0.14
CA VAL A 191 -10.41 -2.94 0.99
C VAL A 191 -10.72 -3.82 2.20
N ASP A 192 -12.00 -3.98 2.54
CA ASP A 192 -12.42 -4.82 3.68
C ASP A 192 -12.01 -6.29 3.47
N PHE A 193 -12.12 -6.79 2.23
CA PHE A 193 -11.67 -8.14 1.87
C PHE A 193 -10.15 -8.30 2.01
N VAL A 194 -9.35 -7.37 1.48
CA VAL A 194 -7.89 -7.41 1.59
C VAL A 194 -7.43 -7.31 3.05
N MET A 195 -8.05 -6.46 3.85
CA MET A 195 -7.75 -6.36 5.29
C MET A 195 -8.07 -7.68 6.02
N SER A 196 -9.16 -8.36 5.66
CA SER A 196 -9.48 -9.67 6.23
C SER A 196 -8.44 -10.74 5.88
N LEU A 197 -7.90 -10.69 4.65
CA LEU A 197 -6.80 -11.57 4.22
C LEU A 197 -5.51 -11.23 4.95
N GLU A 198 -5.16 -9.95 5.09
CA GLU A 198 -3.99 -9.51 5.86
C GLU A 198 -4.06 -10.02 7.30
N ALA A 199 -5.21 -9.85 7.97
CA ALA A 199 -5.44 -10.34 9.33
C ALA A 199 -5.30 -11.87 9.41
N ARG A 200 -5.82 -12.61 8.42
CA ARG A 200 -5.69 -14.07 8.33
C ARG A 200 -4.24 -14.51 8.20
N GLU A 201 -3.46 -13.86 7.33
CA GLU A 201 -2.05 -14.18 7.15
C GLU A 201 -1.23 -13.79 8.39
N ALA A 202 -1.53 -12.63 9.00
CA ALA A 202 -0.88 -12.18 10.24
C ALA A 202 -1.17 -13.11 11.43
N ALA A 203 -2.39 -13.64 11.55
CA ALA A 203 -2.74 -14.61 12.59
C ALA A 203 -2.00 -15.95 12.42
N ALA A 204 -1.64 -16.31 11.18
CA ALA A 204 -0.94 -17.56 10.89
C ALA A 204 0.58 -17.46 10.97
N PHE A 205 1.15 -16.33 10.54
CA PHE A 205 2.60 -16.18 10.35
C PHE A 205 3.22 -15.06 11.20
N GLY A 206 2.42 -14.32 11.97
CA GLY A 206 2.84 -13.06 12.57
C GLY A 206 2.88 -11.91 11.55
N LEU A 207 3.15 -10.71 12.05
CA LEU A 207 3.37 -9.53 11.22
C LEU A 207 4.72 -9.65 10.51
N ARG A 208 4.78 -9.19 9.25
CA ARG A 208 6.00 -9.19 8.44
C ARG A 208 6.21 -7.80 7.82
N PRO A 209 7.36 -7.14 8.04
CA PRO A 209 8.46 -7.54 8.92
C PRO A 209 7.98 -7.69 10.37
N ASP A 210 8.76 -8.43 11.15
CA ASP A 210 8.56 -8.47 12.60
C ASP A 210 8.80 -7.05 13.14
N PRO A 211 7.82 -6.43 13.83
CA PRO A 211 7.97 -5.10 14.41
C PRO A 211 9.16 -4.99 15.37
N ILE A 212 9.52 -6.08 16.06
CA ILE A 212 10.66 -6.09 16.99
C ILE A 212 11.98 -6.02 16.20
N ALA A 213 12.11 -6.85 15.15
CA ALA A 213 13.30 -6.83 14.30
C ALA A 213 13.45 -5.49 13.55
N ALA A 214 12.32 -4.88 13.17
CA ALA A 214 12.30 -3.55 12.55
C ALA A 214 12.84 -2.46 13.48
N TRP A 215 12.62 -2.59 14.78
CA TRP A 215 13.17 -1.67 15.76
C TRP A 215 14.65 -1.88 16.04
N GLU A 216 15.11 -3.13 16.14
CA GLU A 216 16.51 -3.43 16.41
C GLU A 216 17.46 -2.90 15.32
N SER A 217 16.97 -2.74 14.10
CA SER A 217 17.75 -2.14 13.00
C SER A 217 17.76 -0.61 13.03
N MET A 218 16.81 0.02 13.74
CA MET A 218 16.66 1.47 13.80
C MET A 218 17.86 2.11 14.51
N SER A 219 18.25 3.31 14.08
CA SER A 219 19.54 3.91 14.41
C SER A 219 19.86 3.87 15.92
N LYS A 220 21.14 3.61 16.23
CA LYS A 220 21.69 3.60 17.60
C LYS A 220 21.40 4.89 18.38
N ASP A 221 21.16 5.99 17.67
CA ASP A 221 20.85 7.29 18.26
C ASP A 221 19.43 7.34 18.85
N ILE A 222 18.45 6.70 18.23
CA ILE A 222 17.07 6.62 18.75
C ILE A 222 17.03 5.72 19.98
N THR A 223 17.70 4.57 19.94
CA THR A 223 17.83 3.68 21.09
C THR A 223 18.62 4.30 22.24
N ARG A 224 19.62 5.15 21.97
CA ARG A 224 20.33 5.93 23.00
C ARG A 224 19.38 6.88 23.73
N TRP A 225 18.53 7.60 23.00
CA TRP A 225 17.58 8.55 23.60
C TRP A 225 16.61 7.85 24.55
N TRP A 226 16.10 6.67 24.17
CA TRP A 226 15.22 5.89 25.05
C TRP A 226 15.94 5.31 26.28
N LYS A 227 17.21 4.90 26.15
CA LYS A 227 18.02 4.46 27.29
C LYS A 227 18.22 5.56 28.34
N GLU A 228 18.30 6.83 27.93
CA GLU A 228 18.39 7.94 28.89
C GLU A 228 17.13 8.08 29.76
N TYR A 229 15.95 7.70 29.24
CA TYR A 229 14.67 7.78 29.95
C TYR A 229 14.28 6.50 30.68
N LEU A 230 14.58 5.33 30.10
CA LEU A 230 14.16 4.01 30.62
C LEU A 230 15.29 3.26 31.37
N GLY A 231 16.52 3.79 31.35
CA GLY A 231 17.69 3.15 31.93
C GLY A 231 18.15 1.94 31.12
N ASP A 232 18.65 0.91 31.81
CA ASP A 232 19.15 -0.34 31.20
C ASP A 232 18.03 -1.35 30.88
N GLU A 233 16.75 -0.98 31.04
CA GLU A 233 15.66 -1.87 30.66
C GLU A 233 15.65 -2.11 29.15
N PRO A 234 15.40 -3.35 28.70
CA PRO A 234 15.33 -3.67 27.28
C PRO A 234 14.16 -2.92 26.63
N VAL A 235 14.49 -1.89 25.85
CA VAL A 235 13.53 -1.14 25.05
C VAL A 235 13.14 -1.99 23.84
N VAL A 236 12.04 -2.72 23.96
CA VAL A 236 11.33 -3.29 22.81
C VAL A 236 10.82 -2.13 21.95
N GLY A 237 10.70 -2.29 20.63
CA GLY A 237 10.37 -1.16 19.76
C GLY A 237 9.05 -0.49 20.02
N PRO A 238 8.85 0.74 19.49
CA PRO A 238 7.56 1.38 19.45
C PRO A 238 6.65 0.39 18.74
N SER A 239 5.67 -0.07 19.50
CA SER A 239 4.61 -0.93 19.03
C SER A 239 3.32 -0.26 19.43
N SER A 240 2.25 -0.54 18.69
CA SER A 240 0.87 -0.30 19.12
C SER A 240 0.63 -0.64 20.61
N LYS A 241 1.34 -1.64 21.15
CA LYS A 241 1.26 -2.11 22.54
C LYS A 241 1.79 -1.13 23.59
N PHE A 242 2.51 -0.08 23.21
CA PHE A 242 3.07 0.92 24.15
C PHE A 242 2.05 1.96 24.59
N VAL A 243 0.94 2.06 23.86
CA VAL A 243 -0.13 2.99 24.21
C VAL A 243 -1.13 2.26 25.10
N ASP A 244 -1.23 2.72 26.35
CA ASP A 244 -2.30 2.30 27.23
C ASP A 244 -3.59 3.02 26.83
N TYR A 245 -4.51 2.28 26.21
CA TYR A 245 -5.82 2.78 25.79
C TYR A 245 -6.70 3.28 26.93
N SER A 246 -6.46 2.81 28.16
CA SER A 246 -7.18 3.31 29.33
C SER A 246 -6.77 4.75 29.67
N MET A 247 -5.58 5.17 29.25
CA MET A 247 -5.04 6.51 29.45
C MET A 247 -5.14 7.40 28.19
N CYS A 248 -4.98 6.81 27.01
CA CYS A 248 -5.02 7.49 25.72
C CYS A 248 -6.24 6.99 24.92
N SER A 249 -7.43 7.45 25.32
CA SER A 249 -8.69 7.04 24.69
C SER A 249 -8.96 7.71 23.33
N GLU A 250 -8.31 8.84 23.07
CA GLU A 250 -8.42 9.59 21.81
C GLU A 250 -7.07 9.60 21.10
N TRP A 251 -7.10 9.47 19.77
CA TRP A 251 -5.89 9.64 18.97
C TRP A 251 -5.46 11.10 19.01
N GLY A 252 -4.17 11.34 19.25
CA GLY A 252 -3.62 12.69 19.33
C GLY A 252 -2.16 12.75 18.89
N GLY A 253 -1.61 13.97 18.93
CA GLY A 253 -0.24 14.27 18.53
C GLY A 253 -0.12 14.60 17.04
N PHE A 254 1.12 14.66 16.53
CA PHE A 254 1.40 15.10 15.16
C PHE A 254 0.74 14.23 14.09
N GLY A 255 0.57 12.93 14.34
CA GLY A 255 -0.10 12.01 13.41
C GLY A 255 -1.57 12.38 13.22
N GLU A 256 -2.28 12.65 14.31
CA GLU A 256 -3.68 13.09 14.27
C GLU A 256 -3.80 14.46 13.59
N GLU A 257 -2.96 15.45 13.95
CA GLU A 257 -3.01 16.78 13.33
C GLU A 257 -2.79 16.69 11.81
N TYR A 258 -1.88 15.82 11.37
CA TYR A 258 -1.63 15.61 9.95
C TYR A 258 -2.86 14.99 9.25
N GLU A 259 -3.51 14.01 9.87
CA GLU A 259 -4.68 13.32 9.32
C GLU A 259 -5.91 14.22 9.25
N SER A 260 -6.22 14.92 10.35
CA SER A 260 -7.41 15.76 10.48
C SER A 260 -7.30 17.05 9.67
N ARG A 261 -6.10 17.61 9.53
CA ARG A 261 -5.87 18.89 8.85
C ARG A 261 -5.18 18.76 7.50
N MET A 262 -3.99 18.18 7.45
CA MET A 262 -3.15 18.23 6.24
C MET A 262 -3.73 17.38 5.11
N MET A 263 -4.11 16.14 5.40
CA MET A 263 -4.71 15.25 4.39
C MET A 263 -6.02 15.84 3.82
N ALA A 264 -6.85 16.46 4.67
CA ALA A 264 -8.09 17.10 4.24
C ALA A 264 -7.83 18.34 3.37
N LEU A 265 -6.81 19.15 3.72
CA LEU A 265 -6.41 20.31 2.93
C LEU A 265 -5.86 19.92 1.57
N ASP A 266 -5.00 18.91 1.50
CA ASP A 266 -4.38 18.47 0.26
C ASP A 266 -5.39 17.82 -0.68
N GLU A 267 -6.29 17.00 -0.17
CA GLU A 267 -7.43 16.50 -0.94
C GLU A 267 -8.29 17.64 -1.50
N SER A 268 -8.65 18.60 -0.65
CA SER A 268 -9.46 19.76 -1.06
C SER A 268 -8.75 20.59 -2.15
N ARG A 269 -7.42 20.73 -2.07
CA ARG A 269 -6.62 21.44 -3.07
C ARG A 269 -6.64 20.71 -4.41
N VAL A 270 -6.44 19.38 -4.40
CA VAL A 270 -6.41 18.59 -5.63
C VAL A 270 -7.79 18.53 -6.27
N LEU A 271 -8.86 18.31 -5.49
CA LEU A 271 -10.23 18.33 -6.00
C LEU A 271 -10.63 19.71 -6.55
N ARG A 272 -10.18 20.81 -5.93
CA ARG A 272 -10.41 22.16 -6.46
C ARG A 272 -9.66 22.39 -7.78
N ARG A 273 -8.41 21.93 -7.90
CA ARG A 273 -7.67 21.98 -9.17
C ARG A 273 -8.41 21.18 -10.24
N GLU A 274 -8.90 20.00 -9.87
CA GLU A 274 -9.66 19.15 -10.79
C GLU A 274 -10.97 19.80 -11.23
N ALA A 275 -11.73 20.40 -10.31
CA ALA A 275 -12.94 21.15 -10.63
C ALA A 275 -12.65 22.30 -11.61
N LYS A 276 -11.55 23.05 -11.40
CA LYS A 276 -11.11 24.09 -12.34
C LYS A 276 -10.70 23.56 -13.71
N ARG A 277 -10.08 22.37 -13.75
CA ARG A 277 -9.70 21.71 -15.00
C ARG A 277 -10.94 21.32 -15.79
N LEU A 278 -11.96 20.80 -15.10
CA LEU A 278 -13.25 20.43 -15.68
C LEU A 278 -14.11 21.64 -16.10
N SER A 279 -14.00 22.78 -15.42
CA SER A 279 -14.68 24.02 -15.82
C SER A 279 -13.97 24.79 -16.94
N GLY A 280 -12.75 24.38 -17.32
CA GLY A 280 -11.95 25.06 -18.34
C GLY A 280 -11.17 26.28 -17.81
N ASP A 281 -11.10 26.48 -16.49
CA ASP A 281 -10.45 27.62 -15.84
C ASP A 281 -8.94 27.43 -15.59
N LEU A 282 -8.38 26.26 -15.95
CA LEU A 282 -6.94 25.98 -15.89
C LEU A 282 -6.36 25.91 -17.31
N VAL A 283 -5.46 26.84 -17.62
CA VAL A 283 -4.59 26.74 -18.80
C VAL A 283 -3.71 25.51 -18.63
N SER A 284 -3.79 24.59 -19.59
CA SER A 284 -3.02 23.35 -19.64
C SER A 284 -1.52 23.63 -19.54
N ILE A 285 -0.88 23.19 -18.44
CA ILE A 285 0.57 23.05 -18.39
C ILE A 285 0.91 21.73 -19.12
N PRO A 286 1.83 21.73 -20.10
CA PRO A 286 2.15 20.53 -20.87
C PRO A 286 2.71 19.41 -19.96
N PRO A 287 2.62 18.13 -20.40
CA PRO A 287 3.02 16.97 -19.59
C PRO A 287 4.52 16.89 -19.29
N ASP A 288 5.37 17.64 -19.99
CA ASP A 288 6.83 17.52 -19.93
C ASP A 288 7.48 18.32 -18.79
N SER A 289 6.82 18.42 -17.64
CA SER A 289 7.31 19.20 -16.48
C SER A 289 7.29 18.40 -15.17
N PHE A 290 7.62 17.11 -15.24
CA PHE A 290 8.00 16.29 -14.09
C PHE A 290 9.23 15.45 -14.43
#